data_AF-A0A2E3BZV1-F1
#
_entry.id   AF-A0A2E3BZV1-F1
#
_cell.length_a   1.000
_cell.length_b   1.000
_cell.length_c   1.000
_cell.angle_alpha   90.00
_cell.angle_beta   90.00
_cell.angle_gamma   90.00
#
_symmetry.space_group_name_H-M   'P 1'
#
loop_
_entity.id
_entity.type
_entity.pdbx_description
1 polymer ?
#
loop_
_entity_poly.entity_id
_entity_poly.type
_entity_poly.pdbx_seq_one_letter_code
_entity_poly.pdbx_strand_id
1 'polypeptide(L)'
;MHDFDTNNSCSLSKDGNKNFYQVCHFADPDTGKYHVRKFVINSDYIIKKVKNYTINKKLFKKLLETKKDHEYKIYSTYDLSNVNYPDPSDILLRKSELLGTNYDYSGFAPF
;
A
#
# COMPACT_ATOMS: atom_id res chain seq x y z
N MET A 1 3.84 41.10 -20.06
CA MET A 1 5.00 40.38 -19.49
C MET A 1 4.45 39.61 -18.31
N HIS A 2 4.41 38.28 -18.44
CA HIS A 2 3.77 37.36 -17.48
C HIS A 2 4.77 37.01 -16.40
N ASP A 3 4.47 37.31 -15.14
CA ASP A 3 5.14 36.67 -14.00
C ASP A 3 4.05 36.17 -13.06
N PHE A 4 3.71 34.88 -13.19
CA PHE A 4 2.90 34.13 -12.24
C PHE A 4 3.83 33.62 -11.14
N ASP A 5 3.80 34.27 -9.98
CA ASP A 5 4.44 33.79 -8.76
C ASP A 5 3.83 32.44 -8.35
N THR A 6 4.51 31.36 -8.69
CA THR A 6 4.16 30.00 -8.28
C THR A 6 4.71 29.74 -6.88
N ASN A 7 4.14 30.42 -5.87
CA ASN A 7 4.40 30.11 -4.48
C ASN A 7 3.50 28.94 -4.04
N ASN A 8 3.82 27.74 -4.50
CA ASN A 8 3.31 26.51 -3.89
C ASN A 8 4.40 25.93 -2.98
N SER A 9 4.68 26.62 -1.87
CA SER A 9 5.44 26.05 -0.77
C SER A 9 4.57 25.01 -0.07
N CYS A 10 4.51 23.81 -0.66
CA CYS A 10 3.95 22.64 0.00
C CYS A 10 4.88 22.28 1.16
N SER A 11 4.52 22.77 2.34
CA SER A 11 5.18 22.48 3.60
C SER A 11 5.03 20.99 3.91
N LEU A 12 6.00 20.18 3.46
CA LEU A 12 6.20 18.79 3.88
C LEU A 12 6.58 18.80 5.36
N SER A 13 5.57 18.90 6.21
CA SER A 13 5.71 18.82 7.65
C SER A 13 5.76 17.36 8.10
N LYS A 14 6.74 17.12 8.98
CA LYS A 14 7.02 15.93 9.82
C LYS A 14 7.69 14.76 9.12
N ASP A 15 8.92 14.49 9.56
CA ASP A 15 9.60 13.19 9.49
C ASP A 15 8.79 12.10 10.20
N GLY A 16 7.68 11.71 9.57
CA GLY A 16 6.82 10.63 10.02
C GLY A 16 7.18 9.37 9.25
N ASN A 17 7.76 8.39 9.94
CA ASN A 17 7.92 7.07 9.36
C ASN A 17 6.56 6.55 8.86
N LYS A 18 6.47 6.21 7.59
CA LYS A 18 5.27 5.65 6.96
C LYS A 18 5.32 4.13 7.04
N ASN A 19 4.16 3.51 7.06
CA ASN A 19 4.04 2.06 7.07
C ASN A 19 3.39 1.61 5.76
N PHE A 20 4.02 0.63 5.09
CA PHE A 20 3.45 -0.04 3.94
C PHE A 20 3.31 -1.53 4.22
N TYR A 21 2.25 -2.16 3.72
CA TYR A 21 1.94 -3.55 4.02
C TYR A 21 1.82 -4.36 2.72
N GLN A 22 2.46 -5.51 2.66
CA GLN A 22 2.17 -6.55 1.67
C GLN A 22 1.40 -7.66 2.38
N VAL A 23 0.32 -8.13 1.78
CA VAL A 23 -0.58 -9.10 2.40
C VAL A 23 -0.93 -10.19 1.41
N CYS A 24 -0.92 -11.44 1.87
CA CYS A 24 -1.42 -12.57 1.10
C CYS A 24 -2.95 -12.59 1.10
N HIS A 25 -3.54 -12.84 -0.07
CA HIS A 25 -4.99 -13.02 -0.22
C HIS A 25 -5.44 -14.37 0.35
N PHE A 26 -4.59 -15.39 0.20
CA PHE A 26 -4.91 -16.74 0.65
C PHE A 26 -4.29 -17.01 2.01
N ALA A 27 -5.04 -17.74 2.85
CA ALA A 27 -4.52 -18.26 4.10
C ALA A 27 -3.57 -19.42 3.79
N ASP A 28 -2.46 -19.47 4.50
CA ASP A 28 -1.53 -20.57 4.51
C ASP A 28 -2.28 -21.90 4.76
N PRO A 29 -2.11 -22.92 3.89
CA PRO A 29 -2.86 -24.17 3.98
C PRO A 29 -2.52 -24.99 5.23
N ASP A 30 -1.31 -24.82 5.79
CA ASP A 30 -0.86 -25.58 6.95
C ASP A 30 -1.32 -24.93 8.26
N THR A 31 -1.27 -23.59 8.32
CA THR A 31 -1.54 -22.86 9.56
C THR A 31 -2.89 -22.14 9.61
N GLY A 32 -3.56 -21.97 8.46
CA GLY A 32 -4.80 -21.22 8.33
C GLY A 32 -4.65 -19.71 8.59
N LYS A 33 -3.41 -19.19 8.54
CA LYS A 33 -3.10 -17.77 8.82
C LYS A 33 -2.67 -17.04 7.56
N TYR A 34 -2.85 -15.73 7.55
CA TYR A 34 -2.48 -14.86 6.44
C TYR A 34 -1.09 -14.28 6.66
N HIS A 35 -0.21 -14.43 5.68
CA HIS A 35 1.12 -13.83 5.71
C HIS A 35 1.05 -12.33 5.43
N VAL A 36 1.72 -11.55 6.28
CA VAL A 36 1.80 -10.10 6.18
C VAL A 36 3.25 -9.66 6.34
N ARG A 37 3.67 -8.76 5.46
CA ARG A 37 4.96 -8.09 5.55
C ARG A 37 4.75 -6.59 5.71
N LYS A 38 5.20 -6.05 6.83
CA LYS A 38 5.18 -4.62 7.12
C LYS A 38 6.54 -4.00 6.81
N PHE A 39 6.51 -2.92 6.06
CA PHE A 39 7.64 -2.06 5.75
C PHE A 39 7.49 -0.76 6.52
N VAL A 40 8.55 -0.34 7.19
CA VAL A 40 8.67 0.99 7.81
C VAL A 40 9.58 1.80 6.92
N ILE A 41 9.05 2.91 6.41
CA ILE A 41 9.65 3.72 5.36
C ILE A 41 9.86 5.13 5.90
N ASN A 42 11.01 5.73 5.60
CA ASN A 42 11.29 7.13 5.95
C ASN A 42 10.63 8.13 4.99
N SER A 43 10.80 9.41 5.31
CA SER A 43 10.52 10.55 4.43
C SER A 43 11.20 10.42 3.06
N ASP A 44 12.42 9.87 3.01
CA ASP A 44 13.18 9.65 1.77
C ASP A 44 12.77 8.39 1.00
N TYR A 45 11.66 7.74 1.38
CA TYR A 45 11.17 6.49 0.78
C TYR A 45 12.13 5.29 0.93
N ILE A 46 13.14 5.41 1.79
CA ILE A 46 14.05 4.32 2.15
C ILE A 46 13.39 3.39 3.17
N ILE A 47 13.43 2.08 2.90
CA ILE A 47 12.95 1.04 3.81
C ILE A 47 13.93 0.95 5.00
N LYS A 48 13.50 1.36 6.19
CA LYS A 48 14.26 1.19 7.44
C LYS A 48 14.13 -0.20 8.03
N LYS A 49 12.91 -0.76 7.98
CA LYS A 49 12.60 -2.01 8.68
C LYS A 49 11.56 -2.81 7.93
N VAL A 50 11.80 -4.13 7.88
CA VAL A 50 10.85 -5.11 7.37
C VAL A 50 10.47 -6.04 8.51
N LYS A 51 9.18 -6.30 8.67
CA LYS A 51 8.66 -7.26 9.65
C LYS A 51 7.70 -8.20 8.95
N ASN A 52 8.04 -9.48 8.91
CA ASN A 52 7.15 -10.55 8.47
C ASN A 52 6.41 -11.11 9.68
N TYR A 53 5.11 -11.33 9.55
CA TYR A 53 4.28 -11.97 10.58
C TYR A 53 3.03 -12.56 9.96
N THR A 54 2.45 -13.55 10.64
CA THR A 54 1.18 -14.16 10.24
C THR A 54 0.04 -13.64 11.11
N ILE A 55 -1.13 -13.41 10.52
CA ILE A 55 -2.33 -12.96 11.26
C ILE A 55 -3.53 -13.87 11.02
N ASN A 56 -4.43 -13.91 12.01
CA ASN A 56 -5.68 -14.63 11.89
C ASN A 56 -6.70 -13.85 11.03
N LYS A 57 -7.70 -14.54 10.48
CA LYS A 57 -8.77 -13.97 9.65
C LYS A 57 -9.44 -12.71 10.24
N LYS A 58 -9.70 -12.69 11.55
CA LYS A 58 -10.28 -11.53 12.25
C LYS A 58 -9.39 -10.28 12.15
N LEU A 59 -8.09 -10.46 12.34
CA LEU A 59 -7.12 -9.36 12.24
C LEU A 59 -6.88 -8.95 10.78
N PHE A 60 -6.94 -9.90 9.86
CA PHE A 60 -6.83 -9.61 8.42
C PHE A 60 -7.98 -8.71 7.95
N LYS A 61 -9.22 -9.06 8.29
CA LYS A 61 -10.39 -8.23 7.99
C LYS A 61 -10.26 -6.82 8.62
N LYS A 62 -9.85 -6.75 9.88
CA LYS A 62 -9.60 -5.47 10.56
C LYS A 62 -8.52 -4.65 9.86
N LEU A 63 -7.46 -5.29 9.36
CA LEU A 63 -6.39 -4.60 8.63
C LEU A 63 -6.93 -3.96 7.36
N LEU A 64 -7.73 -4.69 6.57
CA LEU A 64 -8.35 -4.19 5.35
C LEU A 64 -9.35 -3.06 5.62
N GLU A 65 -10.10 -3.13 6.73
CA GLU A 65 -11.06 -2.07 7.10
C GLU A 65 -10.39 -0.82 7.68
N THR A 66 -9.25 -0.98 8.36
CA THR A 66 -8.56 0.14 9.04
C THR A 66 -7.57 0.86 8.13
N LYS A 67 -7.02 0.16 7.13
CA LYS A 67 -5.96 0.69 6.26
C LYS A 67 -6.52 1.17 4.94
N LYS A 68 -5.94 2.27 4.44
CA LYS A 68 -6.30 2.81 3.13
C LYS A 68 -5.68 1.96 2.03
N ASP A 69 -6.32 1.89 0.87
CA ASP A 69 -5.92 1.01 -0.25
C ASP A 69 -4.50 1.28 -0.80
N HIS A 70 -3.97 2.48 -0.57
CA HIS A 70 -2.59 2.82 -0.93
C HIS A 70 -1.55 2.41 0.11
N GLU A 71 -1.96 2.08 1.34
CA GLU A 71 -1.06 1.66 2.42
C GLU A 71 -0.73 0.17 2.35
N TYR A 72 -1.48 -0.61 1.55
CA TYR A 72 -1.25 -2.04 1.42
C TYR A 72 -1.38 -2.55 -0.02
N LYS A 73 -0.76 -3.70 -0.29
CA LYS A 73 -0.90 -4.43 -1.54
C LYS A 73 -1.20 -5.88 -1.24
N ILE A 74 -2.30 -6.37 -1.83
CA ILE A 74 -2.72 -7.76 -1.73
C ILE A 74 -2.06 -8.54 -2.87
N TYR A 75 -1.55 -9.72 -2.56
CA TYR A 75 -1.01 -10.68 -3.51
C TYR A 75 -1.82 -11.96 -3.46
N SER A 76 -2.14 -12.51 -4.63
CA SER A 76 -2.86 -13.80 -4.78
C SER A 76 -1.92 -14.99 -4.52
N THR A 77 -1.20 -14.96 -3.41
CA THR A 77 -0.24 -15.98 -2.97
C THR A 77 -0.55 -16.43 -1.56
N TYR A 78 0.00 -17.57 -1.16
CA TYR A 78 -0.10 -18.10 0.21
C TYR A 78 0.98 -17.51 1.11
N ASP A 79 2.18 -17.31 0.55
CA ASP A 79 3.33 -16.72 1.24
C ASP A 79 3.88 -15.51 0.48
N LEU A 80 4.79 -14.78 1.13
CA LEU A 80 5.49 -13.64 0.54
C LEU A 80 6.94 -13.96 0.21
N SER A 81 7.36 -15.23 0.32
CA SER A 81 8.76 -15.67 0.10
C SER A 81 9.22 -15.36 -1.32
N ASN A 82 8.35 -15.58 -2.30
CA ASN A 82 8.60 -15.31 -3.72
C ASN A 82 8.14 -13.92 -4.17
N VAL A 83 7.65 -13.10 -3.24
CA VAL A 83 7.20 -11.72 -3.52
C VAL A 83 8.35 -10.78 -3.22
N ASN A 84 8.83 -10.11 -4.27
CA ASN A 84 9.87 -9.09 -4.18
C ASN A 84 9.43 -7.93 -3.28
N TYR A 85 10.43 -7.30 -2.66
CA TYR A 85 10.19 -6.08 -1.91
C TYR A 85 9.70 -5.00 -2.87
N PRO A 86 8.76 -4.14 -2.42
CA PRO A 86 8.27 -3.08 -3.27
C PRO A 86 9.40 -2.08 -3.50
N ASP A 87 9.53 -1.63 -4.74
CA ASP A 87 10.47 -0.57 -5.05
C ASP A 87 9.99 0.76 -4.42
N PRO A 88 10.87 1.65 -3.95
CA PRO A 88 10.48 2.99 -3.51
C PRO A 88 9.60 3.72 -4.52
N SER A 89 9.82 3.53 -5.82
CA SER A 89 8.99 4.09 -6.89
C SER A 89 7.56 3.53 -6.88
N ASP A 90 7.39 2.22 -6.66
CA ASP A 90 6.06 1.59 -6.58
C ASP A 90 5.23 2.15 -5.41
N ILE A 91 5.89 2.39 -4.28
CA ILE A 91 5.27 2.96 -3.08
C ILE A 91 4.85 4.41 -3.34
N LEU A 92 5.68 5.18 -4.05
CA LEU A 92 5.38 6.56 -4.42
C LEU A 92 4.19 6.64 -5.39
N LEU A 93 4.17 5.78 -6.42
CA LEU A 93 3.06 5.74 -7.39
C LEU A 93 1.73 5.42 -6.71
N ARG A 94 1.70 4.46 -5.78
CA ARG A 94 0.48 4.10 -5.03
C ARG A 94 -0.07 5.22 -4.16
N LYS A 95 0.80 6.11 -3.66
CA LYS A 95 0.40 7.27 -2.85
C LYS A 95 -0.20 8.40 -3.69
N SER A 96 0.06 8.43 -5.00
CA SER A 96 -0.50 9.45 -5.87
C SER A 96 -2.00 9.22 -6.06
N GLU A 97 -2.83 10.08 -5.47
CA GLU A 97 -4.29 10.05 -5.61
C GLU A 97 -4.76 10.14 -7.07
N LEU A 98 -3.91 10.67 -7.97
CA LEU A 98 -4.13 10.72 -9.42
C LEU A 98 -4.23 9.36 -10.11
N LEU A 99 -3.65 8.30 -9.51
CA LEU A 99 -3.69 6.93 -10.04
C LEU A 99 -4.68 6.03 -9.30
N GLY A 100 -5.44 6.60 -8.35
CA GLY A 100 -6.60 5.97 -7.76
C GLY A 100 -7.74 5.95 -8.77
N THR A 101 -7.63 5.14 -9.81
CA THR A 101 -8.75 4.82 -10.70
C THR A 101 -9.84 4.17 -9.86
N ASN A 102 -10.79 4.99 -9.41
CA ASN A 102 -12.14 4.57 -9.10
C ASN A 102 -12.71 3.96 -10.39
N TYR A 103 -12.49 2.67 -10.59
CA TYR A 103 -13.23 1.89 -11.58
C TYR A 103 -14.63 1.62 -11.04
N ASP A 104 -15.41 2.69 -10.84
CA ASP A 104 -16.86 2.61 -10.78
C ASP A 104 -17.40 2.54 -12.23
N TYR A 105 -16.82 1.62 -13.01
CA TYR A 105 -17.24 1.33 -14.38
C TYR A 105 -18.50 0.48 -14.29
N SER A 106 -19.64 1.14 -14.08
CA SER A 106 -20.94 0.53 -14.37
C SER A 106 -21.03 0.42 -15.89
N GLY A 107 -20.70 -0.77 -16.39
CA GLY A 107 -20.77 -1.12 -17.82
C GLY A 107 -22.20 -1.02 -18.32
N PHE A 108 -22.64 0.19 -18.67
CA PHE A 108 -23.86 0.42 -19.40
C PHE A 108 -23.50 0.44 -20.89
N ALA A 109 -23.63 -0.71 -21.55
CA ALA A 109 -23.63 -0.80 -23.00
C ALA A 109 -25.09 -0.66 -23.48
N PRO A 110 -25.50 0.47 -24.09
CA PRO A 110 -26.79 0.54 -24.76
C PRO A 110 -26.73 -0.27 -26.06
N PHE A 111 -27.75 -1.10 -26.29
CA PHE A 111 -28.03 -1.81 -27.53
C PHE A 111 -28.64 -0.88 -28.58
#